data_AF-A0A1B0D6M2-F1
#
_entry.id   AF-A0A1B0D6M2-F1
#
_cell.length_a   1.000
_cell.length_b   1.000
_cell.length_c   1.000
_cell.angle_alpha   90.00
_cell.angle_beta   90.00
_cell.angle_gamma   90.00
#
_symmetry.space_group_name_H-M   'P 1'
#
loop_
_entity.id
_entity.type
_entity.pdbx_description
1 polymer ?
#
loop_
_entity_poly.entity_id
_entity_poly.type
_entity_poly.pdbx_seq_one_letter_code
_entity_poly.pdbx_strand_id
1 'polypeptide(L)'
;MTTGWYVAWLNNCVGFGNHRYFFLYMVYTTLGSLFIIIFGMGIGINSLVLSDGEGWFETEPLEGHPVRFNISGHALPITEMNEYGEDGVMPVHHDLPVPHELGNNAAKHRAILFMAIINVAVVLALGSLSFWHSSLIGRGETSIEAYINRAETKRLTNLGKSYTNPYNFGKKKNWRLFLGLVKGRSWWRHVLLPSTHKPEGTGLTWHTVSSESQLLQSEDDWP
;
A
#
# COMPACT_ATOMS: atom_id res chain seq x y z
N MET A 1 20.94 -13.06 -17.36
CA MET A 1 20.36 -12.63 -16.08
C MET A 1 20.04 -13.79 -15.13
N THR A 2 21.08 -14.54 -14.72
CA THR A 2 21.06 -15.51 -13.59
C THR A 2 21.45 -14.88 -12.25
N THR A 3 21.79 -13.60 -12.19
CA THR A 3 22.29 -12.96 -10.97
C THR A 3 21.13 -12.60 -10.05
N GLY A 4 20.82 -13.52 -9.15
CA GLY A 4 19.89 -13.28 -8.06
C GLY A 4 20.55 -12.64 -6.85
N TRP A 5 19.76 -11.99 -5.99
CA TRP A 5 20.21 -11.45 -4.71
C TRP A 5 19.46 -12.10 -3.56
N TYR A 6 20.10 -12.19 -2.39
CA TYR A 6 19.46 -12.74 -1.21
C TYR A 6 18.53 -11.69 -0.58
N VAL A 7 17.29 -12.09 -0.31
CA VAL A 7 16.31 -11.26 0.39
C VAL A 7 16.03 -11.89 1.75
N ALA A 8 16.59 -11.30 2.81
CA ALA A 8 16.44 -11.80 4.18
C ALA A 8 14.97 -11.91 4.61
N TRP A 9 14.14 -10.94 4.20
CA TRP A 9 12.70 -10.91 4.48
C TRP A 9 11.93 -12.12 3.94
N LEU A 10 12.43 -12.74 2.87
CA LEU A 10 11.82 -13.92 2.25
C LEU A 10 12.56 -15.21 2.61
N ASN A 11 13.67 -15.12 3.35
CA ASN A 11 14.59 -16.22 3.61
C ASN A 11 14.91 -17.00 2.31
N ASN A 12 15.06 -16.28 1.19
CA ASN A 12 15.19 -16.87 -0.14
C ASN A 12 15.99 -15.95 -1.07
N CYS A 13 16.59 -16.55 -2.09
CA CYS A 13 17.23 -15.82 -3.18
C CYS A 13 16.19 -15.41 -4.22
N VAL A 14 16.25 -14.15 -4.65
CA VAL A 14 15.45 -13.61 -5.75
C VAL A 14 16.31 -13.58 -7.01
N GLY A 15 15.96 -14.39 -8.00
CA GLY A 15 16.64 -14.49 -9.29
C GLY A 15 15.63 -14.80 -10.42
N PHE A 16 16.10 -15.45 -11.49
CA PHE A 16 15.33 -15.65 -12.71
C PHE A 16 13.88 -16.14 -12.50
N GLY A 17 13.68 -17.18 -11.70
CA GLY A 17 12.37 -17.82 -11.52
C GLY A 17 11.37 -17.03 -10.66
N ASN A 18 11.83 -16.09 -9.84
CA ASN A 18 10.97 -15.40 -8.86
C ASN A 18 11.10 -13.87 -8.83
N HIS A 19 11.99 -13.28 -9.63
CA HIS A 19 12.20 -11.83 -9.69
C HIS A 19 10.90 -11.06 -10.03
N ARG A 20 10.09 -11.58 -10.96
CA ARG A 20 8.78 -10.98 -11.28
C ARG A 20 7.84 -10.97 -10.06
N TYR A 21 7.73 -12.09 -9.36
CA TYR A 21 6.86 -12.20 -8.18
C TYR A 21 7.33 -11.28 -7.06
N PHE A 22 8.63 -11.18 -6.84
CA PHE A 22 9.21 -10.25 -5.87
C PHE A 22 8.86 -8.80 -6.20
N PHE A 23 8.99 -8.39 -7.47
CA PHE A 23 8.62 -7.04 -7.89
C PHE A 23 7.13 -6.75 -7.69
N LEU A 24 6.27 -7.69 -8.12
CA LEU A 24 4.82 -7.56 -7.93
C LEU A 24 4.43 -7.50 -6.45
N TYR A 25 5.06 -8.31 -5.60
CA TYR A 25 4.87 -8.27 -4.15
C TYR A 25 5.13 -6.87 -3.58
N MET A 26 6.25 -6.24 -3.94
CA MET A 26 6.56 -4.90 -3.46
C MET A 26 5.52 -3.88 -3.94
N VAL A 27 5.15 -3.91 -5.22
CA VAL A 27 4.15 -2.99 -5.79
C VAL A 27 2.78 -3.16 -5.12
N TYR A 28 2.27 -4.40 -5.00
CA TYR A 28 0.98 -4.64 -4.35
C TYR A 28 0.98 -4.24 -2.88
N THR A 29 2.08 -4.49 -2.17
CA THR A 29 2.19 -4.09 -0.76
C THR A 29 2.19 -2.57 -0.62
N THR A 30 2.92 -1.85 -1.47
CA THR A 30 2.91 -0.38 -1.49
C THR A 30 1.52 0.16 -1.85
N LEU A 31 0.84 -0.39 -2.87
CA LEU A 31 -0.51 0.02 -3.25
C LEU A 31 -1.53 -0.27 -2.14
N GLY A 32 -1.43 -1.42 -1.46
CA GLY A 32 -2.27 -1.77 -0.33
C GLY A 32 -2.09 -0.81 0.86
N SER A 33 -0.85 -0.47 1.21
CA SER A 33 -0.58 0.53 2.25
C SER A 33 -1.02 1.93 1.86
N LEU A 34 -0.87 2.33 0.60
CA LEU A 34 -1.41 3.60 0.08
C LEU A 34 -2.94 3.64 0.17
N PHE A 35 -3.62 2.54 -0.19
CA PHE A 35 -5.06 2.42 -0.04
C PHE A 35 -5.49 2.63 1.41
N ILE A 36 -4.83 1.96 2.36
CA ILE A 36 -5.11 2.14 3.79
C ILE A 36 -4.89 3.59 4.23
N ILE A 37 -3.82 4.25 3.77
CA ILE A 37 -3.56 5.66 4.10
C ILE A 37 -4.65 6.57 3.55
N ILE A 38 -5.03 6.41 2.28
CA ILE A 38 -6.01 7.28 1.61
C ILE A 38 -7.39 7.17 2.27
N PHE A 39 -7.90 5.94 2.43
CA PHE A 39 -9.21 5.72 3.04
C PHE A 39 -9.21 5.91 4.56
N GLY A 40 -8.06 5.69 5.22
CA GLY A 40 -7.87 5.91 6.64
C GLY A 40 -7.57 7.37 7.01
N MET A 41 -7.29 8.25 6.04
CA MET A 41 -6.86 9.63 6.30
C MET A 41 -7.89 10.43 7.08
N GLY A 42 -9.18 10.28 6.79
CA GLY A 42 -10.25 10.97 7.53
C GLY A 42 -10.29 10.58 9.01
N ILE A 43 -10.21 9.27 9.28
CA ILE A 43 -10.15 8.75 10.66
C ILE A 43 -8.85 9.20 11.34
N GLY A 44 -7.73 9.15 10.62
CA GLY A 44 -6.41 9.53 11.11
C GLY A 44 -6.34 11.01 11.51
N ILE A 45 -6.80 11.93 10.65
CA ILE A 45 -6.77 13.37 10.95
C ILE A 45 -7.70 13.69 12.12
N ASN A 46 -8.91 13.13 12.15
CA ASN A 46 -9.84 13.34 13.25
C ASN A 46 -9.28 12.83 14.58
N SER A 47 -8.67 11.65 14.58
CA SER A 47 -8.14 11.02 15.79
C SER A 47 -6.76 11.52 16.22
N LEU A 48 -5.94 12.05 15.33
CA LEU A 48 -4.54 12.47 15.63
C LEU A 48 -4.38 13.99 15.74
N VAL A 49 -5.20 14.77 15.03
CA VAL A 49 -5.04 16.24 14.92
C VAL A 49 -6.20 16.99 15.61
N LEU A 50 -7.44 16.51 15.45
CA LEU A 50 -8.64 17.15 16.02
C LEU A 50 -9.04 16.62 17.40
N SER A 51 -8.24 15.72 17.99
CA SER A 51 -8.55 15.05 19.26
C SER A 51 -8.44 15.94 20.51
N ASP A 52 -8.39 17.26 20.35
CA ASP A 52 -8.29 18.24 21.44
C ASP A 52 -9.64 18.92 21.78
N GLY A 53 -10.80 18.38 21.40
CA GLY A 53 -12.05 18.98 21.91
C GLY A 53 -13.37 18.30 21.64
N GLU A 54 -13.52 17.53 20.56
CA GLU A 54 -14.81 16.91 20.25
C GLU A 54 -14.65 15.40 20.18
N GLY A 55 -14.79 14.78 21.35
CA GLY A 55 -14.98 13.35 21.48
C GLY A 55 -16.17 12.90 20.61
N TRP A 56 -16.13 11.65 20.19
CA TRP A 56 -17.27 11.03 19.53
C TRP A 56 -18.49 11.15 20.44
N PHE A 57 -19.41 12.07 20.12
CA PHE A 57 -20.75 12.04 20.67
C PHE A 57 -21.48 10.87 20.01
N GLU A 58 -21.17 9.65 20.46
CA GLU A 58 -22.14 8.57 20.41
C GLU A 58 -23.26 9.00 21.38
N THR A 59 -24.14 9.85 20.86
CA THR A 59 -25.43 10.12 21.46
C THR A 59 -26.23 8.86 21.23
N GLU A 60 -26.00 7.84 22.06
CA GLU A 60 -27.11 6.97 22.36
C GLU A 60 -28.22 7.91 22.88
N PRO A 61 -29.36 8.01 22.18
CA PRO A 61 -30.45 8.83 22.68
C PRO A 61 -30.78 8.28 24.07
N LEU A 62 -30.83 9.16 25.07
CA LEU A 62 -31.34 8.81 26.39
C LEU A 62 -32.77 8.27 26.23
N GLU A 63 -32.92 6.94 26.14
CA GLU A 63 -34.21 6.28 26.14
C GLU A 63 -34.77 6.35 27.57
N GLY A 64 -35.54 7.41 27.84
CA GLY A 64 -36.26 7.57 29.10
C GLY A 64 -37.49 8.45 28.90
N HIS A 65 -38.66 7.95 29.28
CA HIS A 65 -39.86 8.79 29.38
C HIS A 65 -39.78 9.62 30.67
N PRO A 66 -40.04 10.94 30.61
CA PRO A 66 -40.04 11.79 31.80
C PRO A 66 -41.10 11.31 32.81
N VAL A 67 -40.72 11.25 34.09
CA VAL A 67 -41.57 10.83 35.21
C VAL A 67 -41.51 11.86 36.34
N ARG A 68 -42.65 12.13 36.99
CA ARG A 68 -42.77 12.98 38.18
C ARG A 68 -42.85 12.12 39.44
N PHE A 69 -42.30 12.59 40.55
CA PHE A 69 -42.46 11.93 41.84
C PHE A 69 -43.42 12.73 42.72
N ASN A 70 -44.49 12.10 43.20
CA ASN A 70 -45.35 12.69 44.23
C ASN A 70 -44.61 12.74 45.59
N ILE A 71 -45.10 13.52 46.56
CA ILE A 71 -44.61 13.60 47.94
C ILE A 71 -44.60 12.22 48.63
N SER A 72 -45.44 11.29 48.16
CA SER A 72 -45.48 9.89 48.59
C SER A 72 -44.46 8.97 47.90
N GLY A 73 -43.63 9.50 46.99
CA GLY A 73 -42.57 8.76 46.29
C GLY A 73 -43.01 7.95 45.06
N HIS A 74 -44.28 8.01 44.64
CA HIS A 74 -44.74 7.31 43.43
C HIS A 74 -44.32 8.06 42.16
N ALA A 75 -43.81 7.32 41.17
CA ALA A 75 -43.48 7.80 39.84
C ALA A 75 -44.75 7.87 38.95
N LEU A 76 -45.03 9.05 38.39
CA LEU A 76 -46.14 9.33 37.49
C LEU A 76 -45.57 9.65 36.09
N PRO A 77 -45.98 8.93 35.03
CA PRO A 77 -45.49 9.19 33.68
C PRO A 77 -46.03 10.51 33.13
N ILE A 78 -45.15 11.31 32.53
CA ILE A 78 -45.55 12.54 31.82
C ILE A 78 -45.82 12.16 30.37
N THR A 79 -47.06 12.35 29.93
CA THR A 79 -47.53 11.93 28.60
C THR A 79 -47.57 13.07 27.58
N GLU A 80 -47.54 14.34 28.03
CA GLU A 80 -47.60 15.52 27.16
C GLU A 80 -46.51 16.55 27.50
N MET A 81 -45.88 17.13 26.48
CA MET A 81 -44.77 18.09 26.64
C MET A 81 -45.19 19.46 27.20
N ASN A 82 -46.49 19.79 27.20
CA ASN A 82 -46.99 21.11 27.58
C ASN A 82 -47.29 21.25 29.08
N GLU A 83 -47.22 20.15 29.85
CA GLU A 83 -47.49 20.15 31.31
C GLU A 83 -46.45 20.92 32.13
N TYR A 84 -45.27 21.23 31.58
CA TYR A 84 -44.24 22.03 32.28
C TYR A 84 -44.64 23.49 32.50
N GLY A 85 -45.65 23.99 31.76
CA GLY A 85 -46.04 25.39 31.81
C GLY A 85 -47.15 25.72 32.82
N GLU A 86 -47.91 24.72 33.28
CA GLU A 86 -49.15 24.98 34.03
C GLU A 86 -48.95 25.11 35.55
N ASP A 87 -47.89 24.51 36.09
CA ASP A 87 -47.57 24.51 37.53
C ASP A 87 -46.28 25.25 37.89
N GLY A 88 -45.64 25.91 36.91
CA GLY A 88 -44.49 26.80 37.13
C GLY A 88 -43.20 26.10 37.58
N VAL A 89 -43.17 24.76 37.55
CA VAL A 89 -41.99 23.97 37.93
C VAL A 89 -41.14 23.73 36.69
N MET A 90 -40.11 24.55 36.50
CA MET A 90 -39.12 24.31 35.44
C MET A 90 -38.43 22.96 35.66
N PRO A 91 -38.09 22.22 34.58
CA PRO A 91 -37.34 20.97 34.71
C PRO A 91 -36.05 21.23 35.50
N VAL A 92 -35.78 20.36 36.48
CA VAL A 92 -34.55 20.40 37.25
C VAL A 92 -33.37 20.25 36.28
N HIS A 93 -32.52 21.27 36.22
CA HIS A 93 -31.27 21.18 35.46
C HIS A 93 -30.38 20.16 36.14
N HIS A 94 -30.30 18.96 35.56
CA HIS A 94 -29.36 17.95 36.01
C HIS A 94 -28.01 18.23 35.36
N ASP A 95 -27.06 18.77 36.13
CA ASP A 95 -25.64 18.76 35.77
C ASP A 95 -25.13 17.33 35.92
N LEU A 96 -25.44 16.49 34.93
CA LEU A 96 -24.88 15.14 34.86
C LEU A 96 -23.37 15.28 34.67
N PRO A 97 -22.55 14.58 35.47
CA PRO A 97 -21.12 14.52 35.19
C PRO A 97 -20.95 13.95 33.78
N VAL A 98 -20.35 14.75 32.90
CA VAL A 98 -20.03 14.34 31.53
C VAL A 98 -19.26 13.01 31.64
N PRO A 99 -19.65 11.94 30.93
CA PRO A 99 -18.97 10.66 31.03
C PRO A 99 -17.47 10.86 30.79
N HIS A 100 -16.66 10.59 31.81
CA HIS A 100 -15.22 10.65 31.64
C HIS A 100 -14.80 9.44 30.80
N GLU A 101 -14.31 9.73 29.59
CA GLU A 101 -13.93 8.76 28.57
C GLU A 101 -13.08 7.61 29.16
N LEU A 102 -13.70 6.42 29.22
CA LEU A 102 -13.11 5.19 29.73
C LEU A 102 -11.93 4.78 28.82
N GLY A 103 -10.83 4.28 29.40
CA GLY A 103 -9.48 4.07 28.81
C GLY A 103 -9.30 3.43 27.42
N ASN A 104 -10.38 3.05 26.73
CA ASN A 104 -10.42 2.58 25.35
C ASN A 104 -9.94 3.63 24.32
N ASN A 105 -10.13 4.92 24.57
CA ASN A 105 -9.73 5.96 23.60
C ASN A 105 -8.21 6.13 23.48
N ALA A 106 -7.47 5.98 24.58
CA ALA A 106 -6.02 6.03 24.55
C ALA A 106 -5.43 4.83 23.78
N ALA A 107 -5.99 3.64 23.96
CA ALA A 107 -5.58 2.45 23.22
C ALA A 107 -5.90 2.57 21.72
N LYS A 108 -7.10 3.06 21.38
CA LYS A 108 -7.51 3.36 19.99
C LYS A 108 -6.56 4.37 19.33
N HIS A 109 -6.29 5.49 19.99
CA HIS A 109 -5.37 6.52 19.47
C HIS A 109 -3.96 5.95 19.23
N ARG A 110 -3.42 5.19 20.19
CA ARG A 110 -2.11 4.52 20.04
C ARG A 110 -2.10 3.52 18.88
N ALA A 111 -3.18 2.76 18.69
CA ALA A 111 -3.31 1.81 17.59
C ALA A 111 -3.37 2.52 16.22
N ILE A 112 -4.15 3.61 16.12
CA ILE A 112 -4.25 4.43 14.91
C ILE A 112 -2.90 5.07 14.56
N LEU A 113 -2.21 5.63 15.57
CA LEU A 113 -0.87 6.19 15.40
C LEU A 113 0.13 5.13 14.91
N PHE A 114 0.15 3.96 15.54
CA PHE A 114 1.00 2.85 15.14
C PHE A 114 0.73 2.40 13.70
N MET A 115 -0.55 2.27 13.33
CA MET A 115 -0.97 1.90 11.98
C MET A 115 -0.58 2.96 10.95
N ALA A 116 -0.69 4.25 11.28
CA ALA A 116 -0.26 5.33 10.40
C ALA A 116 1.25 5.30 10.16
N ILE A 117 2.04 5.20 11.23
CA ILE A 117 3.51 5.14 11.16
C ILE A 117 3.97 3.94 10.33
N ILE A 118 3.42 2.74 10.58
CA ILE A 118 3.87 1.54 9.87
C ILE A 118 3.53 1.60 8.39
N ASN A 119 2.35 2.10 8.01
CA ASN A 119 1.97 2.21 6.59
C ASN A 119 2.82 3.27 5.87
N VAL A 120 3.08 4.42 6.51
CA VAL A 120 3.96 5.44 5.93
C VAL A 120 5.37 4.89 5.73
N ALA A 121 5.92 4.20 6.75
CA ALA A 121 7.23 3.59 6.65
C ALA A 121 7.31 2.54 5.52
N VAL A 122 6.27 1.70 5.37
CA VAL A 122 6.17 0.71 4.29
C VAL A 122 6.11 1.37 2.92
N VAL A 123 5.29 2.41 2.74
CA VAL A 123 5.20 3.15 1.47
C VAL A 123 6.54 3.78 1.10
N LEU A 124 7.22 4.41 2.06
CA LEU A 124 8.52 5.03 1.80
C LEU A 124 9.59 3.98 1.47
N ALA A 125 9.70 2.92 2.27
CA ALA A 125 10.72 1.89 2.11
C ALA A 125 10.49 1.05 0.84
N LEU A 126 9.33 0.41 0.72
CA LEU A 126 9.01 -0.45 -0.42
C LEU A 126 8.73 0.36 -1.69
N GLY A 127 8.16 1.56 -1.58
CA GLY A 127 7.90 2.42 -2.74
C GLY A 127 9.22 2.89 -3.38
N SER A 128 10.17 3.37 -2.57
CA SER A 128 11.49 3.78 -3.08
C SER A 128 12.25 2.61 -3.70
N LEU A 129 12.22 1.44 -3.05
CA LEU A 129 12.84 0.23 -3.58
C LEU A 129 12.18 -0.24 -4.89
N SER A 130 10.84 -0.21 -4.95
CA SER A 130 10.08 -0.53 -6.17
C SER A 130 10.40 0.42 -7.31
N PHE A 131 10.52 1.71 -7.02
CA PHE A 131 10.88 2.73 -8.02
C PHE A 131 12.30 2.51 -8.55
N TRP A 132 13.25 2.18 -7.68
CA TRP A 132 14.61 1.83 -8.07
C TRP A 132 14.62 0.59 -8.99
N HIS A 133 13.96 -0.51 -8.59
CA HIS A 133 13.85 -1.72 -9.41
C HIS A 133 13.15 -1.46 -10.74
N SER A 134 12.10 -0.64 -10.75
CA SER A 134 11.40 -0.22 -11.98
C SER A 134 12.35 0.44 -12.98
N SER A 135 13.26 1.29 -12.48
CA SER A 135 14.25 1.96 -13.29
C SER A 135 15.32 1.01 -13.85
N LEU A 136 15.67 -0.05 -13.10
CA LEU A 136 16.57 -1.11 -13.55
C LEU A 136 15.93 -1.99 -14.64
N ILE A 137 14.68 -2.42 -14.43
CA ILE A 137 13.90 -3.19 -15.41
C ILE A 137 13.78 -2.39 -16.71
N GLY A 138 13.49 -1.09 -16.64
CA GLY A 138 13.43 -0.23 -17.81
C GLY A 138 14.74 -0.14 -18.60
N ARG A 139 15.89 -0.36 -17.96
CA ARG A 139 17.24 -0.37 -18.58
C ARG A 139 17.71 -1.76 -18.99
N GLY A 140 16.91 -2.81 -18.73
CA GLY A 140 17.29 -4.18 -19.04
C GLY A 140 18.49 -4.65 -18.23
N GLU A 141 18.53 -4.34 -16.93
CA GLU A 141 19.62 -4.74 -16.02
C GLU A 141 19.07 -5.22 -14.67
N THR A 142 19.73 -6.21 -14.06
CA THR A 142 19.51 -6.58 -12.65
C THR A 142 20.26 -5.64 -11.70
N SER A 143 20.02 -5.75 -10.40
CA SER A 143 20.75 -4.97 -9.37
C SER A 143 22.27 -5.22 -9.42
N ILE A 144 22.68 -6.47 -9.59
CA ILE A 144 24.08 -6.88 -9.71
C ILE A 144 24.67 -6.37 -11.03
N GLU A 145 23.93 -6.50 -12.12
CA GLU A 145 24.40 -6.04 -13.44
C GLU A 145 24.51 -4.52 -13.48
N ALA A 146 23.60 -3.76 -12.86
CA ALA A 146 23.73 -2.30 -12.80
C ALA A 146 24.99 -1.87 -12.04
N TYR A 147 25.39 -2.61 -11.01
CA TYR A 147 26.66 -2.37 -10.33
C TYR A 147 27.86 -2.63 -11.26
N ILE A 148 27.87 -3.77 -11.97
CA ILE A 148 28.92 -4.13 -12.92
C ILE A 148 28.97 -3.14 -14.09
N ASN A 149 27.82 -2.83 -14.69
CA ASN A 149 27.66 -1.89 -15.80
C ASN A 149 28.17 -0.50 -15.42
N ARG A 150 27.92 -0.05 -14.18
CA ARG A 150 28.45 1.24 -13.70
C ARG A 150 29.98 1.22 -13.60
N ALA A 151 30.56 0.13 -13.11
CA ALA A 151 32.01 -0.04 -13.04
C ALA A 151 32.65 -0.11 -14.45
N GLU A 152 32.06 -0.89 -15.35
CA GLU A 152 32.52 -1.03 -16.74
C GLU A 152 32.36 0.27 -17.54
N THR A 153 31.27 1.00 -17.34
CA THR A 153 31.06 2.31 -17.95
C THR A 153 32.19 3.25 -17.54
N LYS A 154 32.52 3.33 -16.24
CA LYS A 154 33.63 4.16 -15.75
C LYS A 154 34.97 3.74 -16.37
N ARG A 155 35.24 2.43 -16.45
CA ARG A 155 36.46 1.89 -17.05
C ARG A 155 36.58 2.24 -18.54
N LEU A 156 35.50 2.09 -19.30
CA LEU A 156 35.48 2.37 -20.73
C LEU A 156 35.54 3.88 -21.03
N THR A 157 34.89 4.72 -20.23
CA THR A 157 35.01 6.18 -20.34
C THR A 157 36.46 6.64 -20.16
N ASN A 158 37.21 6.05 -19.22
CA ASN A 158 38.63 6.34 -19.05
C ASN A 158 39.50 5.91 -20.26
N LEU A 159 39.02 4.95 -21.04
CA LEU A 159 39.66 4.50 -22.29
C LEU A 159 39.13 5.24 -23.53
N GLY A 160 38.28 6.25 -23.36
CA GLY A 160 37.64 6.98 -24.46
C GLY A 160 36.59 6.17 -25.23
N LYS A 161 36.09 5.06 -24.67
CA LYS A 161 35.07 4.20 -25.27
C LYS A 161 33.73 4.36 -24.56
N SER A 162 32.63 4.27 -25.32
CA SER A 162 31.28 4.28 -24.75
C SER A 162 30.80 2.85 -24.44
N TYR A 163 30.24 2.63 -23.26
CA TYR A 163 29.62 1.37 -22.88
C TYR A 163 28.14 1.36 -23.28
N THR A 164 27.67 0.28 -23.89
CA THR A 164 26.25 0.06 -24.19
C THR A 164 25.82 -1.28 -23.59
N ASN A 165 24.74 -1.27 -22.80
CA ASN A 165 24.19 -2.50 -22.22
C ASN A 165 23.62 -3.41 -23.34
N PRO A 166 24.17 -4.62 -23.54
CA PRO A 166 23.72 -5.53 -24.60
C PRO A 166 22.32 -6.12 -24.38
N TYR A 167 21.72 -5.93 -23.20
CA TYR A 167 20.38 -6.43 -22.84
C TYR A 167 19.32 -5.33 -22.79
N ASN A 168 19.66 -4.10 -23.21
CA ASN A 168 18.71 -3.00 -23.23
C ASN A 168 18.03 -2.88 -24.60
N PHE A 169 16.83 -3.44 -24.73
CA PHE A 169 16.00 -3.39 -25.94
C PHE A 169 15.07 -2.15 -25.99
N GLY A 170 15.21 -1.24 -25.03
CA GLY A 170 14.32 -0.11 -24.81
C GLY A 170 13.21 -0.40 -23.79
N LYS A 171 12.80 0.65 -23.05
CA LYS A 171 11.94 0.55 -21.87
C LYS A 171 10.72 -0.35 -22.06
N LYS A 172 9.94 -0.13 -23.12
CA LYS A 172 8.70 -0.89 -23.37
C LYS A 172 8.97 -2.38 -23.61
N LYS A 173 10.00 -2.73 -24.39
CA LYS A 173 10.37 -4.13 -24.64
C LYS A 173 10.92 -4.80 -23.38
N ASN A 174 11.80 -4.12 -22.65
CA ASN A 174 12.35 -4.63 -21.40
C ASN A 174 11.26 -4.94 -20.36
N TRP A 175 10.27 -4.06 -20.21
CA TRP A 175 9.12 -4.30 -19.32
C TRP A 175 8.24 -5.47 -19.76
N ARG A 176 7.99 -5.60 -21.06
CA ARG A 176 7.22 -6.74 -21.60
C ARG A 176 7.93 -8.06 -21.35
N LEU A 177 9.24 -8.12 -21.59
CA LEU A 177 10.07 -9.29 -21.35
C LEU A 177 10.09 -9.65 -19.85
N PHE A 178 10.29 -8.65 -18.98
CA PHE A 178 10.30 -8.85 -17.53
C PHE A 178 8.96 -9.37 -16.98
N LEU A 179 7.84 -8.80 -17.44
CA LEU A 179 6.50 -9.24 -17.03
C LEU A 179 6.08 -10.54 -17.71
N GLY A 180 6.80 -11.02 -18.72
CA GLY A 180 6.46 -12.21 -19.49
C GLY A 180 5.25 -12.02 -20.40
N LEU A 181 5.00 -10.79 -20.89
CA LEU A 181 3.86 -10.41 -21.76
C LEU A 181 4.16 -10.64 -23.24
N VAL A 182 4.54 -11.87 -23.54
CA VAL A 182 5.06 -12.36 -24.83
C VAL A 182 4.26 -13.59 -25.23
N LYS A 183 4.14 -13.87 -26.53
CA LYS A 183 3.29 -14.95 -27.09
C LYS A 183 1.79 -14.80 -26.75
N GLY A 184 1.23 -13.61 -27.00
CA GLY A 184 -0.21 -13.34 -26.83
C GLY A 184 -0.74 -13.27 -25.39
N ARG A 185 0.13 -13.25 -24.35
CA ARG A 185 -0.30 -13.17 -22.95
C ARG A 185 -0.90 -11.80 -22.60
N SER A 186 -2.09 -11.81 -22.01
CA SER A 186 -2.81 -10.60 -21.59
C SER A 186 -2.35 -10.08 -20.22
N TRP A 187 -2.30 -8.75 -20.07
CA TRP A 187 -1.91 -8.07 -18.83
C TRP A 187 -2.82 -8.43 -17.64
N TRP A 188 -4.13 -8.43 -17.85
CA TRP A 188 -5.13 -8.72 -16.81
C TRP A 188 -4.97 -10.09 -16.15
N ARG A 189 -4.77 -11.14 -16.95
CA ARG A 189 -4.68 -12.51 -16.44
C ARG A 189 -3.29 -12.86 -15.89
N HIS A 190 -2.25 -12.23 -16.42
CA HIS A 190 -0.86 -12.66 -16.17
C HIS A 190 -0.06 -11.72 -15.25
N VAL A 191 -0.52 -10.48 -15.05
CA VAL A 191 0.17 -9.47 -14.22
C VAL A 191 -0.71 -9.00 -13.07
N LEU A 192 -1.99 -8.68 -13.34
CA LEU A 192 -2.90 -8.23 -12.27
C LEU A 192 -3.25 -9.38 -11.33
N LEU A 193 -3.61 -10.54 -11.88
CA LEU A 193 -3.90 -11.74 -11.10
C LEU A 193 -2.61 -12.56 -10.86
N PRO A 194 -2.52 -13.27 -9.72
CA PRO A 194 -1.40 -14.16 -9.44
C PRO A 194 -1.32 -15.24 -10.51
N SER A 195 -0.35 -15.13 -11.40
CA SER A 195 -0.15 -16.03 -12.53
C SER A 195 1.11 -16.83 -12.35
N THR A 196 0.99 -18.16 -12.39
CA THR A 196 2.10 -19.11 -12.18
C THR A 196 2.98 -19.32 -13.43
N HIS A 197 2.78 -18.52 -14.48
CA HIS A 197 3.51 -18.70 -15.73
C HIS A 197 5.01 -18.47 -15.54
N LYS A 198 5.83 -19.34 -16.14
CA LYS A 198 7.29 -19.26 -16.02
C LYS A 198 7.84 -18.09 -16.86
N PRO A 199 8.97 -17.50 -16.46
CA PRO A 199 9.70 -16.57 -17.33
C PRO A 199 10.17 -17.30 -18.61
N GLU A 200 10.33 -16.55 -19.70
CA GLU A 200 10.83 -17.13 -20.95
C GLU A 200 12.33 -17.49 -20.84
N GLY A 201 12.70 -18.61 -21.46
CA GLY A 201 14.07 -19.10 -21.49
C GLY A 201 14.46 -20.00 -20.31
N THR A 202 15.71 -20.41 -20.29
CA THR A 202 16.28 -21.33 -19.30
C THR A 202 17.00 -20.63 -18.17
N GLY A 203 17.21 -19.31 -18.29
CA GLY A 203 18.06 -18.53 -17.40
C GLY A 203 19.55 -18.63 -17.71
N LEU A 204 19.99 -19.59 -18.53
CA LEU A 204 21.41 -19.81 -18.84
C LEU A 204 21.88 -18.93 -20.01
N THR A 205 21.01 -18.72 -21.00
CA THR A 205 21.28 -17.95 -22.21
C THR A 205 20.26 -16.84 -22.35
N TRP A 206 20.70 -15.70 -22.85
CA TRP A 206 19.91 -14.48 -22.93
C TRP A 206 20.09 -13.86 -24.29
N HIS A 207 18.99 -13.40 -24.87
CA HIS A 207 19.04 -12.64 -26.10
C HIS A 207 19.74 -11.30 -25.84
N THR A 208 20.53 -10.86 -26.81
CA THR A 208 21.21 -9.56 -26.83
C THR A 208 20.69 -8.74 -28.00
N VAL A 209 20.89 -7.43 -27.97
CA VAL A 209 20.53 -6.53 -29.09
C VAL A 209 21.21 -6.96 -30.41
N SER A 210 22.39 -7.58 -30.35
CA SER A 210 23.06 -8.12 -31.56
C SER A 210 22.36 -9.35 -32.15
N SER A 211 21.67 -10.14 -31.33
CA SER A 211 20.89 -11.32 -31.77
C SER A 211 19.44 -10.98 -32.19
N GLU A 212 18.98 -9.75 -31.93
CA GLU A 212 17.61 -9.30 -32.22
C GLU A 212 17.27 -9.37 -33.71
N SER A 213 18.19 -9.00 -34.59
CA SER A 213 17.99 -9.02 -36.04
C SER A 213 17.83 -10.41 -36.63
N GLN A 214 18.40 -11.45 -35.99
CA GLN A 214 18.23 -12.84 -36.40
C GLN A 214 16.88 -13.43 -35.99
N LEU A 215 16.25 -12.91 -34.92
CA LEU A 215 14.99 -13.42 -34.38
C LEU A 215 13.76 -12.76 -35.02
N LEU A 216 13.86 -11.48 -35.38
CA LEU A 216 12.82 -10.77 -36.13
C LEU A 216 12.60 -11.33 -37.54
N GLN A 217 13.49 -12.19 -38.02
CA GLN A 217 13.36 -12.89 -39.30
C GLN A 217 12.67 -14.25 -39.18
N SER A 218 12.55 -14.83 -37.98
CA SER A 218 12.06 -16.20 -37.79
C SER A 218 10.62 -16.28 -37.28
N GLU A 219 10.13 -15.30 -36.51
CA GLU A 219 8.75 -15.29 -35.99
C GLU A 219 8.24 -13.84 -35.82
N ASP A 220 6.99 -13.57 -36.20
CA ASP A 220 6.30 -12.28 -35.98
C ASP A 220 6.03 -11.97 -34.49
N ASP A 221 6.30 -12.93 -33.60
CA ASP A 221 6.05 -12.83 -32.16
C ASP A 221 7.39 -12.80 -31.42
N TRP A 222 7.98 -11.60 -31.35
CA TRP A 222 9.15 -11.31 -30.52
C TRP A 222 8.96 -11.86 -29.09
N PRO A 223 9.96 -12.59 -28.53
CA PRO A 223 9.87 -13.18 -27.19
C PRO A 223 9.96 -12.17 -26.04
#